data_AF-A0A4Y2FWD3-F1
#
_entry.id   AF-A0A4Y2FWD3-F1
#
_cell.length_a   1.000
_cell.length_b   1.000
_cell.length_c   1.000
_cell.angle_alpha   90.00
_cell.angle_beta   90.00
_cell.angle_gamma   90.00
#
_symmetry.space_group_name_H-M   'P 1'
#
loop_
_entity.id
_entity.type
_entity.pdbx_description
1 polymer ?
#
loop_
_entity_poly.entity_id
_entity_poly.type
_entity_poly.pdbx_seq_one_letter_code
_entity_poly.pdbx_strand_id
1 'polypeptide(L)' 'IFGALLSEPLKQSDGFYGTGETFLFTFHPSFKVFKWTGANNFFINGRHDCFSIGVSE' A
#
# COMPACT_ATOMS: atom_id res chain seq x y z
N ILE A 1 15.37 1.54 -6.42
CA ILE A 1 14.85 1.32 -5.05
C ILE A 1 13.42 1.83 -5.01
N PHE A 2 12.49 1.06 -4.47
CA PHE A 2 11.08 1.44 -4.30
C PHE A 2 10.55 0.78 -3.01
N GLY A 3 9.37 1.19 -2.57
CA GLY A 3 8.73 0.61 -1.40
C GLY A 3 7.42 1.31 -1.05
N ALA A 4 6.97 1.07 0.18
CA ALA A 4 5.76 1.65 0.72
C ALA A 4 5.97 2.08 2.18
N LEU A 5 5.29 3.14 2.61
CA LEU A 5 4.97 3.36 4.01
C LEU A 5 3.60 2.77 4.26
N LEU A 6 3.47 1.97 5.32
CA LEU A 6 2.21 1.35 5.73
C LEU A 6 1.70 2.04 6.98
N SER A 7 0.42 2.44 6.96
CA SER A 7 -0.24 3.04 8.13
C SER A 7 -0.47 2.04 9.27
N GLU A 8 -0.42 0.74 8.96
CA GLU A 8 -0.57 -0.35 9.91
C GLU A 8 0.49 -1.45 9.66
N PRO A 9 0.86 -2.24 10.68
CA PRO A 9 1.72 -3.41 10.49
C PRO A 9 1.10 -4.45 9.55
N LEU A 10 1.96 -5.19 8.84
CA LEU A 10 1.53 -6.32 8.03
C LEU A 10 0.91 -7.41 8.91
N LYS A 11 -0.31 -7.80 8.59
CA LYS A 11 -1.08 -8.89 9.19
C LYS A 11 -1.90 -9.61 8.13
N GLN A 12 -2.17 -10.89 8.36
CA GLN A 12 -3.14 -11.63 7.57
C GLN A 12 -4.54 -11.07 7.85
N SER A 13 -5.33 -10.90 6.79
CA SER A 13 -6.66 -10.31 6.89
C SER A 13 -7.56 -10.83 5.77
N ASP A 14 -8.85 -11.01 6.06
CA ASP A 14 -9.85 -11.41 5.07
C ASP A 14 -10.12 -10.28 4.05
N GLY A 15 -10.02 -9.02 4.49
CA GLY A 15 -10.22 -7.82 3.68
C GLY A 15 -9.05 -6.83 3.71
N PHE A 16 -9.22 -5.73 2.98
CA PHE A 16 -8.25 -4.64 2.96
C PHE A 16 -8.25 -3.87 4.28
N TYR A 17 -7.07 -3.40 4.71
CA TYR A 17 -6.88 -2.59 5.92
C TYR A 17 -5.87 -1.46 5.67
N GLY A 18 -5.69 -0.58 6.66
CA GLY A 18 -4.90 0.64 6.56
C GLY A 18 -5.73 1.90 6.34
N THR A 19 -5.05 3.03 6.30
CA THR A 19 -5.59 4.38 6.08
C THR A 19 -4.92 5.05 4.88
N GLY A 20 -5.45 6.21 4.49
CA GLY A 20 -4.87 7.07 3.44
C GLY A 20 -3.47 7.60 3.73
N GLU A 21 -2.91 7.33 4.91
CA GLU A 21 -1.51 7.60 5.24
C GLU A 21 -0.55 6.62 4.56
N THR A 22 -1.06 5.47 4.09
CA THR A 22 -0.28 4.53 3.27
C THR A 22 0.06 5.16 1.92
N PHE A 23 1.33 5.08 1.52
CA PHE A 23 1.79 5.59 0.22
C PHE A 23 2.92 4.75 -0.35
N LEU A 24 3.04 4.77 -1.68
CA LEU A 24 4.16 4.14 -2.39
C LEU A 24 5.24 5.17 -2.70
N PHE A 25 6.49 4.72 -2.82
CA PHE A 25 7.58 5.56 -3.29
C PHE A 25 8.53 4.80 -4.22
N THR A 26 9.21 5.53 -5.08
CA THR A 26 10.32 5.04 -5.91
C THR A 26 11.43 6.07 -5.94
N PHE A 27 12.67 5.61 -6.09
CA PHE A 27 13.85 6.42 -6.40
C PHE A 27 14.19 6.41 -7.90
N HIS A 28 13.45 5.66 -8.73
CA HIS A 28 13.70 5.55 -10.17
C HIS A 28 12.52 6.06 -11.01
N PRO A 29 12.77 6.89 -12.04
CA PRO A 29 14.06 7.49 -12.43
C PRO A 29 14.51 8.61 -11.48
N SER A 30 13.63 9.08 -10.60
CA SER A 30 13.89 10.06 -9.55
C SER A 30 13.01 9.76 -8.34
N PHE A 31 13.28 10.42 -7.21
CA PHE A 31 12.45 10.26 -6.02
C PHE A 31 11.04 10.78 -6.27
N LYS A 32 10.04 9.90 -6.12
CA LYS A 32 8.62 10.21 -6.26
C LYS A 32 7.82 9.46 -5.21
N VAL A 33 6.83 10.17 -4.64
CA VAL A 33 5.85 9.64 -3.69
C VAL A 33 4.47 9.61 -4.34
N PHE A 34 3.76 8.50 -4.19
CA PHE A 34 2.40 8.28 -4.68
C PHE A 34 1.48 8.15 -3.47
N LYS A 35 0.87 9.27 -3.08
CA LYS A 35 -0.09 9.34 -1.97
C LYS A 35 -1.45 8.80 -2.41
N TRP A 36 -2.28 8.47 -1.43
CA TRP A 36 -3.67 8.12 -1.67
C TRP A 36 -4.42 9.20 -2.46
N THR A 37 -5.17 8.77 -3.47
CA THR A 37 -5.92 9.63 -4.39
C THR A 37 -7.36 9.89 -3.95
N GLY A 38 -7.87 9.16 -2.96
CA GLY A 38 -9.29 9.17 -2.60
C GLY A 38 -10.16 8.19 -3.40
N ALA A 39 -9.60 7.43 -4.35
CA ALA A 39 -10.38 6.60 -5.28
C ALA A 39 -11.01 5.36 -4.63
N ASN A 40 -10.30 4.68 -3.74
CA ASN A 40 -10.78 3.53 -2.97
C ASN A 40 -9.95 3.38 -1.67
N ASN A 41 -10.35 2.46 -0.79
CA ASN A 41 -9.67 2.19 0.48
C ASN A 41 -8.89 0.86 0.48
N PHE A 42 -8.38 0.43 -0.67
CA PHE A 42 -7.69 -0.85 -0.84
C PHE A 42 -6.18 -0.73 -0.60
N PHE A 43 -5.81 -0.32 0.61
CA PHE A 43 -4.42 0.01 0.94
C PHE A 43 -3.53 -1.21 1.10
N ILE A 44 -3.88 -2.13 2.01
CA ILE A 44 -3.05 -3.30 2.34
C ILE A 44 -3.92 -4.55 2.33
N ASN A 45 -3.44 -5.60 1.66
CA ASN A 45 -4.07 -6.93 1.70
C ASN A 45 -3.01 -7.96 2.09
N GLY A 46 -3.17 -8.59 3.24
CA GLY A 46 -2.28 -9.65 3.72
C GLY A 46 -2.94 -11.01 3.54
N ARG A 47 -2.35 -11.85 2.69
CA ARG A 47 -2.73 -13.26 2.49
C ARG A 47 -1.72 -14.17 3.19
N HIS A 48 -1.96 -15.47 3.13
CA HIS A 48 -1.11 -16.47 3.79
C HIS A 48 0.30 -16.54 3.18
N ASP A 49 0.42 -16.33 1.87
CA ASP A 49 1.64 -16.48 1.08
C ASP A 49 2.19 -15.17 0.51
N CYS A 50 1.36 -14.14 0.43
CA CYS A 50 1.72 -12.86 -0.16
C CYS A 50 1.03 -11.69 0.54
N PHE A 51 1.51 -10.49 0.23
CA PHE A 51 0.81 -9.25 0.55
C PHE A 51 0.82 -8.33 -0.67
N SER A 52 -0.20 -7.48 -0.76
CA SER A 52 -0.36 -6.49 -1.82
C SER A 52 -0.63 -5.12 -1.22
N ILE A 53 -0.09 -4.06 -1.84
CA ILE A 53 -0.21 -2.68 -1.38
C ILE A 53 -0.70 -1.81 -2.54
N GLY A 54 -1.76 -1.02 -2.32
CA GLY A 54 -2.34 -0.12 -3.32
C GLY A 54 -3.02 -0.84 -4.47
N VAL A 55 -3.96 -1.74 -4.14
CA VAL A 55 -4.64 -2.59 -5.12
C VAL A 55 -5.75 -1.82 -5.83
N SER A 56 -5.90 -2.07 -7.13
CA SER A 56 -7.08 -1.68 -7.92
C SER A 56 -7.76 -2.96 -8.40
N GLU A 57 -9.09 -2.97 -8.37
CA GLU A 57 -9.88 -3.85 -9.25
C GLU A 57 -9.85 -3.32 -10.69
#